data_AF-A0A0C9VJ52-F1
#
_entry.id   AF-A0A0C9VJ52-F1
#
_cell.length_a   1.000
_cell.length_b   1.000
_cell.length_c   1.000
_cell.angle_alpha   90.00
_cell.angle_beta   90.00
_cell.angle_gamma   90.00
#
_symmetry.space_group_name_H-M   'P 1'
#
loop_
_entity.id
_entity.type
_entity.pdbx_description
1 polymer ?
#
loop_
_entity_poly.entity_id
_entity_poly.type
_entity_poly.pdbx_seq_one_letter_code
_entity_poly.pdbx_strand_id
1 'polypeptide(L)'
;MDVDEAQIDEGLYSRQLYLPYTEGFAAMKRMAVSNVLIVGVKGLGVEIAKNIVLAGVKSVTVYDPEPIKVQDLGTQFFLREEDIGRPRGEVAVRRLAELNAYVPVKNLPGQPGQEISVDLVKGFQVVVLTDVPLKKQLEINDWTHQNDVPFIAADTRGLFGSVFNDFGPKFTCVDSTGEQALSGMIVSVSEDEEGLVTCLDETRHGLENGDFVTFTEVKGMEALNGCEPRKVTVKGPYTFTIGSTIGLGQYASGGIFNQVKMPKVLSFKSLRESLKSPEFFISDFAKFDRPATLHVGFQALSAFQTKHGRLPAPRSTTDADEVLSFAKNLTSEELNEDVLKELAYQATGDLSPLNAVIGGFVAQEVLKACSAKFHPMVQYLYFDSLESLPTNLPSEEETAPVGSRYDGQIAVFGKSFQAKIANHRQFLVGAGAIGCEMLKNWSMMGLGTGPEGSIQVTDLDTIEKSNLNRQFLFRPKDLGRFKAETAAGAVAAMNPDLVGKITTRQEPVGPDTES
;
A
#
# COMPACT_ATOMS: atom_id res chain seq x y z
N MET A 1 -0.33 8.17 35.14
CA MET A 1 0.72 8.75 34.28
C MET A 1 -0.02 9.28 33.08
N ASP A 2 -0.31 10.57 33.11
CA ASP A 2 -1.05 11.26 32.06
C ASP A 2 -0.24 11.16 30.77
N VAL A 3 -0.81 10.46 29.79
CA VAL A 3 -0.29 10.46 28.43
C VAL A 3 -0.60 11.84 27.90
N ASP A 4 0.44 12.66 27.72
CA ASP A 4 0.35 13.95 27.04
C ASP A 4 -0.42 13.73 25.74
N GLU A 5 -1.67 14.21 25.66
CA GLU A 5 -2.52 14.00 24.50
C GLU A 5 -1.88 14.75 23.34
N ALA A 6 -1.12 14.05 22.51
CA ALA A 6 -0.61 14.60 21.27
C ALA A 6 -1.82 15.09 20.46
N GLN A 7 -2.04 16.41 20.47
CA GLN A 7 -3.15 17.06 19.81
C GLN A 7 -2.97 16.85 18.30
N ILE A 8 -3.84 16.05 17.68
CA ILE A 8 -3.77 15.75 16.25
C ILE A 8 -4.01 17.05 15.47
N ASP A 9 -3.10 17.39 14.55
CA ASP A 9 -3.23 18.58 13.70
C ASP A 9 -4.30 18.38 12.63
N GLU A 10 -5.55 18.71 12.97
CA GLU A 10 -6.70 18.61 12.06
C GLU A 10 -6.51 19.41 10.77
N GLY A 11 -5.70 20.48 10.78
CA GLY A 11 -5.41 21.27 9.59
C GLY A 11 -4.59 20.49 8.55
N LEU A 12 -3.61 19.71 9.01
CA LEU A 12 -2.79 18.85 8.15
C LEU A 12 -3.54 17.58 7.75
N TYR A 13 -4.14 16.88 8.73
CA TYR A 13 -4.75 15.57 8.54
C TYR A 13 -6.23 15.61 8.19
N SER A 14 -6.83 16.78 7.95
CA SER A 14 -8.27 16.94 7.69
C SER A 14 -8.83 15.86 6.79
N ARG A 15 -8.31 15.73 5.56
CA ARG A 15 -8.82 14.76 4.56
C ARG A 15 -8.55 13.31 4.91
N GLN A 16 -7.46 13.00 5.62
CA GLN A 16 -7.17 11.64 6.07
C GLN A 16 -8.08 11.24 7.22
N LEU A 17 -8.38 12.17 8.13
CA LEU A 17 -9.33 11.94 9.19
C LEU A 17 -10.76 11.71 8.62
N TYR A 18 -11.13 12.36 7.49
CA TYR A 18 -12.41 12.14 6.75
C TYR A 18 -12.58 10.75 6.13
N LEU A 19 -11.55 9.91 6.12
CA LEU A 19 -11.74 8.49 5.82
C LEU A 19 -12.57 7.86 6.95
N PRO A 20 -13.77 7.37 6.63
CA PRO A 20 -14.99 7.36 7.43
C PRO A 20 -14.81 7.45 8.96
N TYR A 21 -15.07 8.67 9.47
CA TYR A 21 -15.28 9.02 10.88
C TYR A 21 -16.52 8.29 11.42
N THR A 22 -16.43 7.55 12.53
CA THR A 22 -16.31 8.08 13.90
C THR A 22 -15.11 7.52 14.69
N GLU A 23 -14.35 6.60 14.09
CA GLU A 23 -13.17 5.97 14.73
C GLU A 23 -11.82 6.50 14.22
N GLY A 24 -11.80 7.45 13.28
CA GLY A 24 -10.58 8.01 12.69
C GLY A 24 -9.61 8.60 13.73
N PHE A 25 -10.13 9.28 14.76
CA PHE A 25 -9.32 9.78 15.87
C PHE A 25 -8.72 8.66 16.72
N ALA A 26 -9.49 7.61 17.02
CA ALA A 26 -8.99 6.47 17.80
C ALA A 26 -7.92 5.69 17.02
N ALA A 27 -8.13 5.48 15.73
CA ALA A 27 -7.15 4.87 14.83
C ALA A 27 -5.87 5.72 14.74
N MET A 28 -5.99 7.03 14.56
CA MET A 28 -4.82 7.93 14.54
C MET A 28 -4.09 8.01 15.88
N LYS A 29 -4.81 7.99 17.02
CA LYS A 29 -4.18 7.90 18.35
C LYS A 29 -3.34 6.62 18.50
N ARG A 30 -3.82 5.48 17.96
CA ARG A 30 -3.04 4.23 17.93
C ARG A 30 -1.84 4.33 17.01
N MET A 31 -2.00 4.91 15.82
CA MET A 31 -0.88 5.13 14.90
C MET A 31 0.20 6.03 15.50
N ALA A 32 -0.19 7.09 16.22
CA ALA A 32 0.71 8.05 16.85
C ALA A 32 1.57 7.45 17.98
N VAL A 33 1.29 6.21 18.42
CA VAL A 33 2.12 5.49 19.40
C VAL A 33 2.95 4.34 18.80
N SER A 34 2.76 4.01 17.51
CA SER A 34 3.43 2.89 16.83
C SER A 34 4.71 3.30 16.12
N ASN A 35 5.82 2.62 16.42
CA ASN A 35 7.09 2.75 15.70
C ASN A 35 7.18 1.66 14.63
N VAL A 36 7.50 2.07 13.40
CA VAL A 36 7.60 1.17 12.24
C VAL A 36 9.06 1.04 11.81
N LEU A 37 9.51 -0.19 11.58
CA LEU A 37 10.80 -0.50 10.96
C LEU A 37 10.60 -0.88 9.50
N ILE A 38 11.38 -0.28 8.60
CA ILE A 38 11.40 -0.61 7.17
C ILE A 38 12.82 -1.02 6.78
N VAL A 39 12.98 -2.25 6.30
CA VAL A 39 14.26 -2.81 5.85
C VAL A 39 14.30 -2.79 4.33
N GLY A 40 15.38 -2.22 3.78
CA GLY A 40 15.53 -1.93 2.36
C GLY A 40 14.80 -0.63 1.99
N VAL A 41 15.52 0.34 1.41
CA VAL A 41 14.94 1.62 0.95
C VAL A 41 15.33 1.93 -0.51
N LYS A 42 15.26 0.90 -1.35
CA LYS A 42 15.15 1.02 -2.81
C LYS A 42 13.78 1.63 -3.19
N GLY A 43 13.39 1.57 -4.47
CA GLY A 43 12.13 2.15 -4.96
C GLY A 43 10.88 1.70 -4.18
N LEU A 44 10.73 0.41 -3.88
CA LEU A 44 9.60 -0.09 -3.11
C LEU A 44 9.63 0.40 -1.65
N GLY A 45 10.75 0.23 -0.96
CA GLY A 45 10.89 0.60 0.44
C GLY A 45 10.71 2.11 0.69
N VAL A 46 11.21 2.97 -0.22
CA VAL A 46 11.01 4.42 -0.11
C VAL A 46 9.55 4.83 -0.33
N GLU A 47 8.84 4.15 -1.23
CA GLU A 47 7.41 4.41 -1.45
C GLU A 47 6.59 4.06 -0.22
N ILE A 48 6.86 2.90 0.39
CA ILE A 48 6.25 2.47 1.65
C ILE A 48 6.53 3.51 2.74
N ALA A 49 7.79 3.88 2.93
CA ALA A 49 8.21 4.85 3.93
C ALA A 49 7.56 6.22 3.72
N LYS A 50 7.50 6.72 2.48
CA LYS A 50 6.86 7.99 2.13
C LYS A 50 5.41 8.01 2.59
N ASN A 51 4.63 6.97 2.26
CA ASN A 51 3.21 6.90 2.63
C ASN A 51 3.01 6.79 4.15
N ILE A 52 3.84 6.01 4.86
CA ILE A 52 3.74 5.86 6.32
C ILE A 52 4.11 7.16 7.06
N VAL A 53 5.14 7.88 6.60
CA VAL A 53 5.52 9.18 7.16
C VAL A 53 4.40 10.21 6.96
N LEU A 54 3.80 10.26 5.78
CA LEU A 54 2.66 11.15 5.50
C LEU A 54 1.42 10.81 6.32
N ALA A 55 1.21 9.53 6.63
CA ALA A 55 0.08 9.04 7.41
C ALA A 55 0.14 9.42 8.91
N GLY A 56 1.32 9.74 9.45
CA GLY A 56 1.46 10.23 10.82
C GLY A 56 1.60 9.15 11.89
N VAL A 57 2.51 8.19 11.71
CA VAL A 57 2.89 7.23 12.78
C VAL A 57 3.83 7.86 13.82
N LYS A 58 4.09 7.21 14.96
CA LYS A 58 4.99 7.74 16.00
C LYS A 58 6.40 8.04 15.49
N SER A 59 6.99 7.08 14.79
CA SER A 59 8.30 7.22 14.18
C SER A 59 8.50 6.17 13.09
N VAL A 60 9.32 6.51 12.10
CA VAL A 60 9.74 5.57 11.06
C VAL A 60 11.24 5.38 11.18
N THR A 61 11.66 4.13 11.29
CA THR A 61 13.07 3.77 11.29
C THR A 61 13.37 2.97 10.04
N VAL A 62 14.44 3.31 9.33
CA VAL A 62 14.89 2.61 8.12
C VAL A 62 16.20 1.88 8.38
N TYR A 63 16.40 0.75 7.70
CA TYR A 63 17.65 0.01 7.69
C TYR A 63 18.02 -0.39 6.25
N ASP A 64 19.03 0.27 5.71
CA ASP A 64 19.63 -0.08 4.41
C ASP A 64 21.08 0.45 4.36
N PRO A 65 22.06 -0.36 4.80
CA PRO A 65 23.45 0.05 4.83
C PRO A 65 24.14 -0.05 3.46
N GLU A 66 23.48 -0.59 2.44
CA GLU A 66 24.07 -0.76 1.12
C GLU A 66 24.32 0.58 0.41
N PRO A 67 25.39 0.67 -0.39
CA PRO A 67 25.70 1.88 -1.14
C PRO A 67 24.71 2.10 -2.30
N ILE A 68 24.41 3.37 -2.56
CA ILE A 68 23.58 3.81 -3.69
C ILE A 68 24.26 3.44 -5.01
N LYS A 69 23.52 2.77 -5.90
CA LYS A 69 23.92 2.51 -7.29
C LYS A 69 23.15 3.41 -8.25
N VAL A 70 23.70 3.66 -9.44
CA VAL A 70 23.07 4.50 -10.48
C VAL A 70 21.65 4.01 -10.81
N GLN A 71 21.46 2.70 -10.96
CA GLN A 71 20.16 2.10 -11.28
C GLN A 71 19.09 2.35 -10.20
N ASP A 72 19.48 2.59 -8.93
CA ASP A 72 18.51 2.83 -7.86
C ASP A 72 17.78 4.18 -8.05
N LEU A 73 18.39 5.14 -8.77
CA LEU A 73 17.78 6.44 -9.09
C LEU A 73 16.61 6.31 -10.08
N GLY A 74 16.44 5.16 -10.74
CA GLY A 74 15.32 4.91 -11.65
C GLY A 74 13.98 4.76 -10.95
N THR A 75 13.97 4.49 -9.64
CA THR A 75 12.73 4.27 -8.87
C THR A 75 12.76 4.96 -7.51
N GLN A 76 13.95 5.22 -6.95
CA GLN A 76 14.12 5.90 -5.67
C GLN A 76 14.22 7.42 -5.88
N PHE A 77 13.07 8.09 -5.83
CA PHE A 77 12.90 9.52 -6.12
C PHE A 77 13.51 10.50 -5.10
N PHE A 78 14.01 10.02 -3.96
CA PHE A 78 14.80 10.80 -3.02
C PHE A 78 16.31 10.70 -3.23
N LEU A 79 16.83 9.76 -4.02
CA LEU A 79 18.26 9.72 -4.33
C LEU A 79 18.63 10.78 -5.38
N ARG A 80 19.88 11.23 -5.36
CA ARG A 80 20.46 12.14 -6.34
C ARG A 80 21.78 11.56 -6.84
N GLU A 81 22.24 12.01 -8.00
CA GLU A 81 23.49 11.51 -8.60
C GLU A 81 24.71 11.81 -7.72
N GLU A 82 24.70 12.94 -7.01
CA GLU A 82 25.72 13.30 -6.03
C GLU A 82 25.80 12.37 -4.81
N ASP A 83 24.75 11.59 -4.54
CA ASP A 83 24.68 10.68 -3.40
C ASP A 83 25.22 9.26 -3.73
N ILE A 84 25.60 8.98 -4.98
CA ILE A 84 26.07 7.66 -5.40
C ILE A 84 27.27 7.20 -4.55
N GLY A 85 27.23 5.94 -4.09
CA GLY A 85 28.25 5.34 -3.22
C GLY A 85 28.01 5.54 -1.72
N ARG A 86 27.13 6.47 -1.31
CA ARG A 86 26.74 6.64 0.11
C ARG A 86 25.68 5.60 0.52
N PRO A 87 25.52 5.29 1.83
CA PRO A 87 24.48 4.37 2.28
C PRO A 87 23.07 4.89 1.98
N ARG A 88 22.23 4.04 1.36
CA ARG A 88 20.86 4.40 0.95
C ARG A 88 20.01 4.88 2.12
N GLY A 89 20.06 4.19 3.25
CA GLY A 89 19.30 4.55 4.46
C GLY A 89 19.63 5.95 4.97
N GLU A 90 20.92 6.30 5.06
CA GLU A 90 21.36 7.61 5.57
C GLU A 90 20.85 8.78 4.72
N VAL A 91 20.92 8.62 3.39
CA VAL A 91 20.48 9.65 2.43
C VAL A 91 18.95 9.77 2.42
N ALA A 92 18.24 8.63 2.42
CA ALA A 92 16.78 8.61 2.39
C ALA A 92 16.15 9.28 3.61
N VAL A 93 16.72 9.08 4.81
CA VAL A 93 16.19 9.67 6.06
C VAL A 93 16.07 11.18 5.99
N ARG A 94 17.07 11.87 5.42
CA ARG A 94 17.09 13.34 5.36
C ARG A 94 15.85 13.87 4.63
N ARG A 95 15.50 13.28 3.50
CA ARG A 95 14.38 13.71 2.64
C ARG A 95 13.03 13.18 3.11
N LEU A 96 13.00 11.99 3.72
CA LEU A 96 11.79 11.44 4.37
C LEU A 96 11.36 12.31 5.56
N ALA A 97 12.31 12.76 6.39
CA ALA A 97 12.03 13.60 7.54
C ALA A 97 11.40 14.96 7.18
N GLU A 98 11.63 15.46 5.95
CA GLU A 98 11.02 16.71 5.46
C GLU A 98 9.53 16.57 5.12
N LEU A 99 9.01 15.35 4.96
CA LEU A 99 7.61 15.12 4.56
C LEU A 99 6.64 15.46 5.68
N ASN A 100 6.98 15.13 6.93
CA ASN A 100 6.10 15.31 8.07
C ASN A 100 6.89 15.63 9.34
N ALA A 101 6.74 16.87 9.82
CA ALA A 101 7.43 17.35 11.03
C ALA A 101 7.03 16.60 12.31
N TYR A 102 5.86 15.94 12.31
CA TYR A 102 5.38 15.16 13.46
C TYR A 102 5.97 13.75 13.53
N VAL A 103 6.59 13.25 12.44
CA VAL A 103 7.10 11.89 12.35
C VAL A 103 8.63 11.91 12.28
N PRO A 104 9.35 11.71 13.39
CA PRO A 104 10.78 11.56 13.35
C PRO A 104 11.18 10.32 12.54
N VAL A 105 12.07 10.53 11.56
CA VAL A 105 12.63 9.46 10.74
C VAL A 105 14.07 9.19 11.18
N LYS A 106 14.42 7.92 11.43
CA LYS A 106 15.74 7.51 11.94
C LYS A 106 16.38 6.46 11.04
N ASN A 107 17.71 6.44 10.97
CA ASN A 107 18.47 5.38 10.33
C ASN A 107 19.06 4.45 11.39
N LEU A 108 18.90 3.14 11.23
CA LEU A 108 19.64 2.18 12.06
C LEU A 108 21.10 2.09 11.57
N PRO A 109 22.07 2.04 12.49
CA PRO A 109 23.46 1.88 12.11
C PRO A 109 23.70 0.47 11.55
N GLY A 110 24.42 0.40 10.43
CA GLY A 110 24.81 -0.86 9.81
C GLY A 110 25.99 -0.65 8.86
N GLN A 111 26.65 -1.75 8.50
CA GLN A 111 27.73 -1.77 7.50
C GLN A 111 27.24 -2.43 6.20
N PRO A 112 27.77 -2.05 5.01
CA PRO A 112 27.46 -2.76 3.77
C PRO A 112 27.71 -4.26 3.90
N GLY A 113 26.77 -5.07 3.41
CA GLY A 113 26.74 -6.53 3.55
C GLY A 113 26.24 -7.04 4.91
N GLN A 114 25.93 -6.16 5.87
CA GLN A 114 25.38 -6.57 7.15
C GLN A 114 23.89 -6.91 7.01
N GLU A 115 23.56 -8.17 7.23
CA GLU A 115 22.16 -8.62 7.28
C GLU A 115 21.44 -8.06 8.51
N ILE A 116 20.14 -7.80 8.36
CA ILE A 116 19.26 -7.43 9.48
C ILE A 116 19.18 -8.57 10.49
N SER A 117 19.26 -8.31 11.79
CA SER A 117 19.15 -9.35 12.82
C SER A 117 17.91 -9.15 13.70
N VAL A 118 17.47 -10.22 14.38
CA VAL A 118 16.37 -10.16 15.34
C VAL A 118 16.63 -9.10 16.43
N ASP A 119 17.87 -8.90 16.84
CA ASP A 119 18.23 -7.90 17.86
C ASP A 119 17.97 -6.46 17.40
N LEU A 120 18.11 -6.18 16.10
CA LEU A 120 17.81 -4.87 15.52
C LEU A 120 16.30 -4.64 15.33
N VAL A 121 15.51 -5.72 15.27
CA VAL A 121 14.06 -5.68 15.09
C VAL A 121 13.31 -5.53 16.42
N LYS A 122 13.96 -5.85 17.55
CA LYS A 122 13.38 -5.72 18.89
C LYS A 122 12.97 -4.28 19.20
N GLY A 123 11.73 -4.10 19.67
CA GLY A 123 11.19 -2.81 20.13
C GLY A 123 10.31 -2.07 19.12
N PHE A 124 10.25 -2.53 17.87
CA PHE A 124 9.31 -2.02 16.87
C PHE A 124 7.94 -2.69 16.99
N GLN A 125 6.89 -1.95 16.63
CA GLN A 125 5.51 -2.44 16.65
C GLN A 125 5.11 -3.07 15.32
N VAL A 126 5.70 -2.63 14.21
CA VAL A 126 5.48 -3.21 12.88
C VAL A 126 6.82 -3.28 12.15
N VAL A 127 7.05 -4.39 11.46
CA VAL A 127 8.29 -4.68 10.73
C VAL A 127 7.97 -4.94 9.27
N VAL A 128 8.57 -4.15 8.38
CA VAL A 128 8.42 -4.30 6.94
C VAL A 128 9.77 -4.69 6.34
N LEU A 129 9.81 -5.80 5.61
CA LEU A 129 10.99 -6.25 4.86
C LEU A 129 10.78 -6.09 3.36
N THR A 130 11.73 -5.47 2.69
CA THR A 130 11.77 -5.39 1.23
C THR A 130 13.15 -5.79 0.71
N ASP A 131 13.20 -6.53 -0.39
CA ASP A 131 14.45 -7.01 -1.01
C ASP A 131 15.35 -7.84 -0.07
N VAL A 132 14.74 -8.54 0.90
CA VAL A 132 15.44 -9.41 1.86
C VAL A 132 15.31 -10.87 1.43
N PRO A 133 16.39 -11.68 1.42
CA PRO A 133 16.30 -13.10 1.07
C PRO A 133 15.34 -13.90 1.96
N LEU A 134 14.64 -14.89 1.38
CA LEU A 134 13.61 -15.68 2.08
C LEU A 134 14.12 -16.33 3.37
N LYS A 135 15.36 -16.82 3.38
CA LYS A 135 16.00 -17.38 4.58
C LYS A 135 15.95 -16.41 5.77
N LYS A 136 16.17 -15.12 5.51
CA LYS A 136 16.19 -14.10 6.54
C LYS A 136 14.80 -13.58 6.88
N GLN A 137 13.90 -13.54 5.89
CA GLN A 137 12.48 -13.30 6.15
C GLN A 137 11.91 -14.35 7.12
N LEU A 138 12.26 -15.63 6.94
CA LEU A 138 11.87 -16.72 7.84
C LEU A 138 12.39 -16.52 9.26
N GLU A 139 13.68 -16.20 9.42
CA GLU A 139 14.29 -15.96 10.73
C GLU A 139 13.60 -14.82 11.49
N ILE A 140 13.33 -13.70 10.80
CA ILE A 140 12.67 -12.54 11.42
C ILE A 140 11.20 -12.86 11.71
N ASN A 141 10.49 -13.48 10.76
CA ASN A 141 9.09 -13.81 10.95
C ASN A 141 8.87 -14.82 12.09
N ASP A 142 9.72 -15.84 12.21
CA ASP A 142 9.67 -16.82 13.29
C ASP A 142 9.71 -16.10 14.66
N TRP A 143 10.51 -15.03 14.79
CA TRP A 143 10.56 -14.21 16.01
C TRP A 143 9.35 -13.26 16.14
N THR A 144 8.98 -12.53 15.10
CA THR A 144 7.88 -11.54 15.17
C THR A 144 6.54 -12.21 15.46
N HIS A 145 6.28 -13.38 14.86
CA HIS A 145 5.06 -14.16 15.07
C HIS A 145 4.93 -14.65 16.53
N GLN A 146 6.05 -15.06 17.15
CA GLN A 146 6.07 -15.50 18.55
C GLN A 146 5.91 -14.35 19.56
N ASN A 147 6.17 -13.11 19.15
CA ASN A 147 6.13 -11.93 20.00
C ASN A 147 4.96 -10.99 19.67
N ASP A 148 3.97 -11.47 18.89
CA ASP A 148 2.80 -10.69 18.45
C ASP A 148 3.18 -9.35 17.79
N VAL A 149 4.27 -9.34 17.02
CA VAL A 149 4.72 -8.19 16.23
C VAL A 149 4.26 -8.37 14.78
N PRO A 150 3.39 -7.49 14.26
CA PRO A 150 3.04 -7.49 12.84
C PRO A 150 4.26 -7.44 11.91
N PHE A 151 4.29 -8.40 11.00
CA PHE A 151 5.31 -8.61 10.00
C PHE A 151 4.72 -8.50 8.60
N ILE A 152 5.39 -7.73 7.73
CA ILE A 152 5.03 -7.59 6.33
C ILE A 152 6.29 -7.78 5.50
N ALA A 153 6.22 -8.62 4.46
CA ALA A 153 7.28 -8.74 3.48
C ALA A 153 6.73 -8.37 2.10
N ALA A 154 7.50 -7.62 1.31
CA ALA A 154 7.09 -7.25 -0.03
C ALA A 154 8.27 -7.14 -0.98
N ASP A 155 8.11 -7.64 -2.20
CA ASP A 155 9.12 -7.58 -3.25
C ASP A 155 8.47 -7.19 -4.59
N THR A 156 9.21 -6.43 -5.40
CA THR A 156 8.86 -6.10 -6.78
C THR A 156 9.95 -6.60 -7.72
N ARG A 157 9.56 -7.31 -8.79
CA ARG A 157 10.45 -7.93 -9.77
C ARG A 157 9.89 -7.65 -11.16
N GLY A 158 10.34 -6.57 -11.79
CA GLY A 158 9.82 -6.12 -13.09
C GLY A 158 8.34 -5.78 -13.04
N LEU A 159 7.50 -6.56 -13.73
CA LEU A 159 6.03 -6.41 -13.73
C LEU A 159 5.31 -7.26 -12.67
N PHE A 160 6.05 -7.94 -11.79
CA PHE A 160 5.51 -8.82 -10.74
C PHE A 160 5.72 -8.23 -9.35
N GLY A 161 4.71 -8.29 -8.51
CA GLY A 161 4.77 -7.91 -7.10
C GLY A 161 4.32 -9.06 -6.19
N SER A 162 4.96 -9.20 -5.04
CA SER A 162 4.55 -10.09 -3.96
C SER A 162 4.41 -9.30 -2.67
N VAL A 163 3.38 -9.60 -1.89
CA VAL A 163 3.19 -9.09 -0.53
C VAL A 163 2.73 -10.22 0.36
N PHE A 164 3.32 -10.32 1.55
CA PHE A 164 2.95 -11.24 2.60
C PHE A 164 2.67 -10.49 3.90
N ASN A 165 1.58 -10.85 4.58
CA ASN A 165 1.19 -10.30 5.88
C ASN A 165 1.11 -11.39 6.94
N ASP A 166 1.65 -11.09 8.12
CA ASP A 166 1.47 -11.87 9.35
C ASP A 166 1.30 -10.93 10.54
N PHE A 167 0.07 -10.75 11.01
CA PHE A 167 -0.23 -9.89 12.17
C PHE A 167 -0.35 -10.70 13.48
N GLY A 168 0.20 -11.91 13.50
CA GLY A 168 0.17 -12.81 14.63
C GLY A 168 -1.06 -13.74 14.68
N PRO A 169 -1.05 -14.71 15.59
CA PRO A 169 -2.10 -15.75 15.68
C PRO A 169 -3.46 -15.20 16.13
N LYS A 170 -3.50 -13.99 16.72
CA LYS A 170 -4.73 -13.37 17.23
C LYS A 170 -4.73 -11.86 17.03
N PHE A 171 -5.07 -11.42 15.82
CA PHE A 171 -5.24 -10.02 15.50
C PHE A 171 -6.71 -9.59 15.64
N THR A 172 -7.01 -8.58 16.45
CA THR A 172 -8.39 -8.08 16.63
C THR A 172 -8.63 -6.88 15.73
N CYS A 173 -9.37 -7.05 14.64
CA CYS A 173 -9.83 -5.98 13.75
C CYS A 173 -11.11 -5.35 14.31
N VAL A 174 -11.09 -4.04 14.59
CA VAL A 174 -12.23 -3.31 15.17
C VAL A 174 -13.29 -3.01 14.11
N ASP A 175 -12.86 -2.68 12.91
CA ASP A 175 -13.75 -2.39 11.78
C ASP A 175 -13.19 -3.02 10.51
N SER A 176 -13.82 -4.10 10.03
CA SER A 176 -13.34 -4.81 8.84
C SER A 176 -13.67 -4.11 7.52
N THR A 177 -14.73 -3.30 7.46
CA THR A 177 -15.23 -2.75 6.19
C THR A 177 -14.84 -1.30 5.98
N GLY A 178 -14.73 -0.51 7.05
CA GLY A 178 -14.56 0.93 6.96
C GLY A 178 -15.85 1.71 6.76
N GLU A 179 -16.95 1.07 6.38
CA GLU A 179 -18.22 1.76 6.08
C GLU A 179 -18.81 2.45 7.32
N GLN A 180 -19.66 3.46 7.14
CA GLN A 180 -20.35 4.03 8.30
C GLN A 180 -21.34 3.01 8.89
N ALA A 181 -21.50 3.02 10.21
CA ALA A 181 -22.51 2.21 10.88
C ALA A 181 -23.90 2.61 10.37
N LEU A 182 -24.66 1.63 9.90
CA LEU A 182 -26.00 1.85 9.37
C LEU A 182 -26.96 2.24 10.49
N SER A 183 -27.84 3.20 10.22
CA SER A 183 -28.90 3.59 11.13
C SER A 183 -30.20 3.85 10.38
N GLY A 184 -31.34 3.53 10.98
CA GLY A 184 -32.63 3.77 10.36
C GLY A 184 -33.80 3.78 11.36
N MET A 185 -34.88 4.43 10.96
CA MET A 185 -36.10 4.52 11.77
C MET A 185 -36.90 3.21 11.70
N ILE A 186 -37.42 2.78 12.84
CA ILE A 186 -38.30 1.61 12.95
C ILE A 186 -39.76 2.05 13.04
N VAL A 187 -40.64 1.25 12.45
CA VAL A 187 -42.10 1.45 12.46
C VAL A 187 -42.77 0.49 13.44
N SER A 188 -42.26 -0.72 13.58
CA SER A 188 -42.77 -1.71 14.52
C SER A 188 -41.73 -2.74 14.90
N VAL A 189 -41.88 -3.29 16.11
CA VAL A 189 -41.17 -4.48 16.59
C VAL A 189 -42.20 -5.47 17.12
N SER A 190 -42.23 -6.70 16.60
CA SER A 190 -43.14 -7.73 17.12
C SER A 190 -42.64 -8.30 18.45
N GLU A 191 -43.58 -8.69 19.31
CA GLU A 191 -43.30 -9.51 20.50
C GLU A 191 -43.38 -10.99 20.10
N ASP A 192 -42.24 -11.61 19.79
CA ASP A 192 -42.16 -12.98 19.26
C ASP A 192 -40.82 -13.64 19.64
N GLU A 193 -40.69 -14.95 19.42
CA GLU A 193 -39.42 -15.68 19.53
C GLU A 193 -38.38 -15.18 18.51
N GLU A 194 -38.84 -14.80 17.32
CA GLU A 194 -38.07 -14.03 16.34
C GLU A 194 -38.68 -12.63 16.19
N GLY A 195 -38.37 -11.72 17.13
CA GLY A 195 -38.85 -10.34 17.10
C GLY A 195 -38.53 -9.67 15.77
N LEU A 196 -39.57 -9.41 14.98
CA LEU A 196 -39.51 -8.84 13.63
C LEU A 196 -39.53 -7.33 13.74
N VAL A 197 -38.45 -6.70 13.28
CA VAL A 197 -38.32 -5.26 13.16
C VAL A 197 -38.69 -4.86 11.74
N THR A 198 -39.60 -3.91 11.63
CA THR A 198 -40.01 -3.30 10.35
C THR A 198 -39.51 -1.86 10.31
N CYS A 199 -38.75 -1.54 9.25
CA CYS A 199 -38.26 -0.19 8.99
C CYS A 199 -39.31 0.63 8.23
N LEU A 200 -39.12 1.95 8.17
CA LEU A 200 -39.99 2.83 7.41
C LEU A 200 -40.00 2.46 5.91
N ASP A 201 -41.20 2.35 5.32
CA ASP A 201 -41.47 1.74 3.99
C ASP A 201 -40.67 2.34 2.80
N GLU A 202 -40.08 3.53 2.95
CA GLU A 202 -39.27 4.18 1.90
C GLU A 202 -37.74 4.08 2.14
N THR A 203 -37.29 3.54 3.28
CA THR A 203 -35.87 3.48 3.64
C THR A 203 -35.42 2.04 3.84
N ARG A 204 -34.57 1.54 2.94
CA ARG A 204 -33.92 0.23 3.09
C ARG A 204 -32.94 0.27 4.26
N HIS A 205 -32.91 -0.77 5.09
CA HIS A 205 -32.00 -0.80 6.23
C HIS A 205 -30.53 -1.06 5.85
N GLY A 206 -30.27 -1.70 4.71
CA GLY A 206 -28.90 -2.00 4.22
C GLY A 206 -28.12 -3.07 5.01
N LEU A 207 -28.64 -3.52 6.16
CA LEU A 207 -28.04 -4.59 6.98
C LEU A 207 -27.89 -5.91 6.23
N GLU A 208 -26.89 -6.70 6.63
CA GLU A 208 -26.60 -8.06 6.17
C GLU A 208 -26.84 -9.11 7.27
N ASN A 209 -26.94 -10.37 6.87
CA ASN A 209 -27.09 -11.48 7.82
C ASN A 209 -25.85 -11.59 8.73
N GLY A 210 -26.06 -11.55 10.04
CA GLY A 210 -24.98 -11.61 11.03
C GLY A 210 -24.47 -10.27 11.51
N ASP A 211 -25.00 -9.15 11.00
CA ASP A 211 -24.81 -7.84 11.60
C ASP A 211 -25.37 -7.78 13.03
N PHE A 212 -24.95 -6.77 13.79
CA PHE A 212 -25.46 -6.52 15.13
C PHE A 212 -26.04 -5.11 15.22
N VAL A 213 -27.13 -4.96 15.96
CA VAL A 213 -27.79 -3.66 16.15
C VAL A 213 -28.14 -3.42 17.61
N THR A 214 -28.18 -2.14 17.99
CA THR A 214 -28.78 -1.65 19.23
C THR A 214 -29.86 -0.62 18.88
N PHE A 215 -30.71 -0.27 19.84
CA PHE A 215 -31.85 0.61 19.60
C PHE A 215 -31.82 1.84 20.50
N THR A 216 -32.49 2.89 20.05
CA THR A 216 -32.71 4.14 20.80
C THR A 216 -34.12 4.64 20.51
N GLU A 217 -34.74 5.34 21.46
CA GLU A 217 -36.05 5.98 21.33
C GLU A 217 -37.25 5.06 21.02
N VAL A 218 -37.13 3.74 21.29
CA VAL A 218 -38.22 2.78 21.18
C VAL A 218 -39.17 2.95 22.37
N LYS A 219 -40.46 3.22 22.11
CA LYS A 219 -41.48 3.36 23.17
C LYS A 219 -42.33 2.08 23.25
N GLY A 220 -42.71 1.67 24.47
CA GLY A 220 -43.48 0.45 24.73
C GLY A 220 -42.64 -0.83 24.85
N MET A 221 -41.41 -0.79 24.32
CA MET A 221 -40.36 -1.78 24.59
C MET A 221 -39.09 -1.06 25.05
N GLU A 222 -39.15 -0.30 26.16
CA GLU A 222 -38.01 0.54 26.58
C GLU A 222 -36.74 -0.26 26.88
N ALA A 223 -36.86 -1.54 27.22
CA ALA A 223 -35.74 -2.46 27.45
C ALA A 223 -34.87 -2.71 26.21
N LEU A 224 -35.35 -2.37 25.00
CA LEU A 224 -34.53 -2.41 23.78
C LEU A 224 -33.58 -1.21 23.67
N ASN A 225 -33.89 -0.09 24.34
CA ASN A 225 -33.06 1.11 24.25
C ASN A 225 -31.72 0.90 24.96
N GLY A 226 -30.62 1.01 24.23
CA GLY A 226 -29.28 0.77 24.75
C GLY A 226 -29.02 -0.69 25.14
N CYS A 227 -29.74 -1.65 24.57
CA CYS A 227 -29.50 -3.06 24.83
C CYS A 227 -28.14 -3.52 24.27
N GLU A 228 -27.62 -4.62 24.83
CA GLU A 228 -26.49 -5.33 24.25
C GLU A 228 -26.75 -5.63 22.76
N PRO A 229 -25.73 -5.54 21.89
CA PRO A 229 -25.91 -5.70 20.46
C PRO A 229 -26.57 -7.03 20.10
N ARG A 230 -27.69 -6.97 19.37
CA ARG A 230 -28.47 -8.15 18.97
C ARG A 230 -28.16 -8.53 17.53
N LYS A 231 -27.99 -9.84 17.28
CA LYS A 231 -27.68 -10.38 15.95
C LYS A 231 -28.88 -10.25 15.02
N VAL A 232 -28.64 -9.75 13.81
CA VAL A 232 -29.62 -9.50 12.76
C VAL A 232 -29.72 -10.70 11.82
N THR A 233 -30.95 -11.07 11.48
CA THR A 233 -31.26 -11.96 10.36
C THR A 233 -32.23 -11.25 9.41
N VAL A 234 -31.77 -10.95 8.20
CA VAL A 234 -32.51 -10.21 7.18
C VAL A 234 -33.62 -11.08 6.61
N LYS A 235 -34.86 -10.56 6.59
CA LYS A 235 -36.03 -11.25 5.99
C LYS A 235 -36.50 -10.56 4.71
N GLY A 236 -36.17 -9.29 4.52
CA GLY A 236 -36.45 -8.51 3.32
C GLY A 236 -35.66 -7.20 3.32
N PRO A 237 -35.89 -6.30 2.34
CA PRO A 237 -35.18 -5.01 2.28
C PRO A 237 -35.60 -3.99 3.35
N TYR A 238 -36.72 -4.22 4.02
CA TYR A 238 -37.31 -3.35 5.04
C TYR A 238 -37.54 -4.06 6.38
N THR A 239 -37.18 -5.35 6.48
CA THR A 239 -37.51 -6.16 7.65
C THR A 239 -36.38 -7.12 8.02
N PHE A 240 -36.14 -7.22 9.32
CA PHE A 240 -35.14 -8.13 9.89
C PHE A 240 -35.55 -8.60 11.28
N THR A 241 -35.00 -9.72 11.75
CA THR A 241 -35.26 -10.25 13.09
C THR A 241 -34.05 -10.11 14.01
N ILE A 242 -34.30 -9.96 15.33
CA ILE A 242 -33.29 -9.71 16.37
C ILE A 242 -33.29 -10.74 17.52
N GLY A 243 -33.85 -11.91 17.27
CA GLY A 243 -34.12 -12.94 18.29
C GLY A 243 -35.29 -12.57 19.20
N SER A 244 -35.40 -13.23 20.36
CA SER A 244 -36.61 -13.14 21.18
C SER A 244 -36.81 -11.76 21.81
N THR A 245 -38.03 -11.25 21.65
CA THR A 245 -38.53 -9.99 22.24
C THR A 245 -39.64 -10.24 23.26
N ILE A 246 -39.93 -11.51 23.58
CA ILE A 246 -40.95 -11.91 24.55
C ILE A 246 -40.59 -11.34 25.93
N GLY A 247 -41.56 -10.71 26.58
CA GLY A 247 -41.39 -10.13 27.91
C GLY A 247 -40.68 -8.76 27.92
N LEU A 248 -40.42 -8.16 26.75
CA LEU A 248 -39.91 -6.79 26.64
C LEU A 248 -41.01 -5.73 26.58
N GLY A 249 -42.29 -6.14 26.61
CA GLY A 249 -43.45 -5.26 26.47
C GLY A 249 -44.01 -5.24 25.04
N GLN A 250 -45.05 -4.43 24.81
CA GLN A 250 -45.65 -4.24 23.50
C GLN A 250 -45.18 -2.92 22.88
N TYR A 251 -44.64 -3.00 21.68
CA TYR A 251 -44.19 -1.82 20.95
C TYR A 251 -45.32 -0.80 20.77
N ALA A 252 -45.04 0.47 21.05
CA ALA A 252 -45.99 1.56 20.92
C ALA A 252 -45.69 2.45 19.71
N SER A 253 -44.50 3.06 19.65
CA SER A 253 -44.11 3.96 18.56
C SER A 253 -42.63 4.35 18.60
N GLY A 254 -42.12 4.84 17.48
CA GLY A 254 -40.79 5.43 17.36
C GLY A 254 -39.65 4.42 17.44
N GLY A 255 -38.44 4.94 17.35
CA GLY A 255 -37.23 4.16 17.53
C GLY A 255 -36.29 4.24 16.33
N ILE A 256 -35.01 4.12 16.62
CA ILE A 256 -33.93 4.12 15.66
C ILE A 256 -33.06 2.92 15.98
N PHE A 257 -32.79 2.08 14.97
CA PHE A 257 -31.74 1.07 15.09
C PHE A 257 -30.40 1.70 14.71
N ASN A 258 -29.34 1.28 15.39
CA ASN A 258 -27.96 1.64 15.10
C ASN A 258 -27.14 0.36 14.99
N GLN A 259 -26.46 0.15 13.87
CA GLN A 259 -25.55 -0.97 13.67
C GLN A 259 -24.35 -0.82 14.61
N VAL A 260 -23.99 -1.92 15.27
CA VAL A 260 -22.81 -2.01 16.12
C VAL A 260 -21.82 -2.94 15.43
N LYS A 261 -20.66 -2.41 15.06
CA LYS A 261 -19.59 -3.19 14.44
C LYS A 261 -18.88 -4.01 15.51
N MET A 262 -19.06 -5.32 15.47
CA MET A 262 -18.40 -6.23 16.39
C MET A 262 -16.95 -6.48 15.92
N PRO A 263 -15.94 -6.38 16.82
CA PRO A 263 -14.57 -6.70 16.47
C PRO A 263 -14.43 -8.13 15.97
N LYS A 264 -13.68 -8.32 14.89
CA LYS A 264 -13.37 -9.63 14.30
C LYS A 264 -11.96 -10.04 14.68
N VAL A 265 -11.81 -11.25 15.22
CA VAL A 265 -10.50 -11.84 15.50
C VAL A 265 -10.05 -12.63 14.28
N LEU A 266 -8.91 -12.23 13.72
CA LEU A 266 -8.25 -12.86 12.59
C LEU A 266 -7.04 -13.65 13.08
N SER A 267 -6.79 -14.80 12.46
CA SER A 267 -5.65 -15.66 12.77
C SER A 267 -4.72 -15.72 11.56
N PHE A 268 -3.48 -15.28 11.75
CA PHE A 268 -2.43 -15.39 10.73
C PHE A 268 -1.57 -16.62 11.01
N LYS A 269 -1.06 -17.22 9.95
CA LYS A 269 -0.07 -18.30 10.01
C LYS A 269 1.31 -17.65 9.92
N SER A 270 2.29 -18.24 10.60
CA SER A 270 3.69 -17.89 10.39
C SER A 270 4.08 -18.11 8.92
N LEU A 271 5.06 -17.35 8.43
CA LEU A 271 5.62 -17.47 7.08
C LEU A 271 6.03 -18.92 6.77
N ARG A 272 6.63 -19.62 7.75
CA ARG A 272 7.09 -21.00 7.57
C ARG A 272 5.95 -21.99 7.37
N GLU A 273 4.82 -21.78 8.04
CA GLU A 273 3.62 -22.60 7.90
C GLU A 273 2.86 -22.23 6.63
N SER A 274 2.69 -20.93 6.37
CA SER A 274 1.94 -20.40 5.24
C SER A 274 2.60 -20.71 3.90
N LEU A 275 3.92 -20.87 3.84
CA LEU A 275 4.62 -21.36 2.63
C LEU A 275 4.19 -22.76 2.19
N LYS A 276 3.73 -23.60 3.12
CA LYS A 276 3.25 -24.97 2.81
C LYS A 276 1.76 -25.02 2.52
N SER A 277 1.01 -24.06 3.05
CA SER A 277 -0.45 -23.99 2.93
C SER A 277 -0.90 -22.54 2.80
N PRO A 278 -0.58 -21.91 1.63
CA PRO A 278 -0.79 -20.49 1.43
C PRO A 278 -2.27 -20.16 1.27
N GLU A 279 -2.64 -18.96 1.75
CA GLU A 279 -3.93 -18.34 1.48
C GLU A 279 -3.72 -17.14 0.55
N PHE A 280 -4.33 -17.20 -0.63
CA PHE A 280 -4.13 -16.21 -1.68
C PHE A 280 -5.22 -15.15 -1.69
N PHE A 281 -4.80 -13.89 -1.60
CA PHE A 281 -5.62 -12.75 -1.92
C PHE A 281 -5.60 -12.54 -3.44
N ILE A 282 -6.74 -12.80 -4.08
CA ILE A 282 -6.88 -12.71 -5.53
C ILE A 282 -7.00 -11.24 -5.95
N SER A 283 -5.98 -10.75 -6.66
CA SER A 283 -5.95 -9.38 -7.21
C SER A 283 -6.72 -9.24 -8.51
N ASP A 284 -6.75 -10.30 -9.33
CA ASP A 284 -7.43 -10.36 -10.62
C ASP A 284 -8.12 -11.72 -10.78
N PHE A 285 -9.46 -11.71 -10.82
CA PHE A 285 -10.27 -12.92 -10.96
C PHE A 285 -10.13 -13.57 -12.35
N ALA A 286 -9.64 -12.85 -13.37
CA ALA A 286 -9.32 -13.43 -14.67
C ALA A 286 -8.02 -14.25 -14.65
N LYS A 287 -7.19 -14.11 -13.61
CA LYS A 287 -5.86 -14.72 -13.45
C LYS A 287 -5.81 -15.65 -12.23
N PHE A 288 -6.88 -16.42 -12.00
CA PHE A 288 -7.09 -17.17 -10.75
C PHE A 288 -6.01 -18.23 -10.45
N ASP A 289 -5.35 -18.76 -11.48
CA ASP A 289 -4.26 -19.75 -11.39
C ASP A 289 -2.87 -19.13 -11.16
N ARG A 290 -2.71 -17.82 -11.43
CA ARG A 290 -1.41 -17.15 -11.34
C ARG A 290 -0.82 -17.07 -9.93
N PRO A 291 -1.59 -16.79 -8.85
CA PRO A 291 -1.02 -16.71 -7.50
C PRO A 291 -0.27 -17.98 -7.06
N ALA A 292 -0.80 -19.17 -7.38
CA ALA A 292 -0.13 -20.43 -7.07
C ALA A 292 1.20 -20.58 -7.83
N THR A 293 1.21 -20.23 -9.13
CA THR A 293 2.42 -20.24 -9.95
C THR A 293 3.47 -19.26 -9.43
N LEU A 294 3.05 -18.03 -9.13
CA LEU A 294 3.95 -16.98 -8.62
C LEU A 294 4.48 -17.30 -7.23
N HIS A 295 3.69 -17.96 -6.37
CA HIS A 295 4.15 -18.41 -5.07
C HIS A 295 5.36 -19.33 -5.14
N VAL A 296 5.37 -20.26 -6.11
CA VAL A 296 6.53 -21.11 -6.37
C VAL A 296 7.63 -20.34 -7.08
N GLY A 297 7.28 -19.46 -8.02
CA GLY A 297 8.22 -18.64 -8.77
C GLY A 297 9.10 -17.73 -7.91
N PHE A 298 8.52 -17.03 -6.94
CA PHE A 298 9.29 -16.18 -6.01
C PHE A 298 10.22 -17.01 -5.10
N GLN A 299 9.79 -18.21 -4.68
CA GLN A 299 10.66 -19.14 -3.95
C GLN A 299 11.82 -19.65 -4.81
N ALA A 300 11.55 -19.99 -6.08
CA ALA A 300 12.57 -20.39 -7.04
C ALA A 300 13.59 -19.27 -7.32
N LEU A 301 13.14 -18.01 -7.43
CA LEU A 301 14.03 -16.85 -7.52
C LEU A 301 14.92 -16.71 -6.28
N SER A 302 14.37 -16.89 -5.08
CA SER A 302 15.17 -16.86 -3.86
C SER A 302 16.19 -18.01 -3.80
N ALA A 303 15.86 -19.20 -4.30
CA ALA A 303 16.77 -20.33 -4.39
C ALA A 303 17.91 -20.06 -5.39
N PHE A 304 17.58 -19.51 -6.56
CA PHE A 304 18.56 -19.07 -7.56
C PHE A 304 19.52 -18.03 -6.97
N GLN A 305 19.00 -17.02 -6.29
CA GLN A 305 19.80 -15.98 -5.65
C GLN A 305 20.73 -16.54 -4.57
N THR A 306 20.26 -17.53 -3.80
CA THR A 306 21.07 -18.19 -2.77
C THR A 306 22.23 -18.98 -3.39
N LYS A 307 22.01 -19.63 -4.54
CA LYS A 307 23.03 -20.44 -5.22
C LYS A 307 24.08 -19.57 -5.93
N HIS A 308 23.64 -18.53 -6.63
CA HIS A 308 24.50 -17.74 -7.52
C HIS A 308 24.96 -16.39 -6.94
N GLY A 309 24.36 -15.94 -5.84
CA GLY A 309 24.62 -14.62 -5.25
C GLY A 309 24.11 -13.44 -6.09
N ARG A 310 23.32 -13.71 -7.14
CA ARG A 310 22.72 -12.73 -8.04
C ARG A 310 21.33 -13.17 -8.48
N LEU A 311 20.52 -12.23 -8.98
CA LEU A 311 19.27 -12.54 -9.66
C LEU A 311 19.54 -12.99 -11.12
N PRO A 312 18.56 -13.66 -11.76
CA PRO A 312 18.60 -13.97 -13.19
C PRO A 312 18.88 -12.72 -14.05
N ALA A 313 19.71 -12.87 -15.07
CA ALA A 313 20.00 -11.80 -16.01
C ALA A 313 18.76 -11.47 -16.89
N PRO A 314 18.56 -10.20 -17.28
CA PRO A 314 17.43 -9.80 -18.12
C PRO A 314 17.31 -10.67 -19.37
N ARG A 315 16.13 -11.23 -19.62
CA ARG A 315 15.80 -12.05 -20.81
C ARG A 315 16.76 -13.24 -21.09
N SER A 316 17.56 -13.67 -20.11
CA SER A 316 18.47 -14.81 -20.28
C SER A 316 17.73 -16.15 -20.22
N THR A 317 17.75 -16.91 -21.32
CA THR A 317 17.08 -18.21 -21.41
C THR A 317 17.69 -19.25 -20.49
N THR A 318 19.02 -19.21 -20.32
CA THR A 318 19.74 -20.17 -19.48
C THR A 318 19.37 -20.01 -18.00
N ASP A 319 19.37 -18.77 -17.51
CA ASP A 319 18.97 -18.49 -16.13
C ASP A 319 17.47 -18.79 -15.91
N ALA A 320 16.61 -18.50 -16.90
CA ALA A 320 15.17 -18.77 -16.82
C ALA A 320 14.85 -20.27 -16.76
N ASP A 321 15.53 -21.09 -17.57
CA ASP A 321 15.37 -22.54 -17.52
C ASP A 321 15.88 -23.11 -16.18
N GLU A 322 16.92 -22.52 -15.59
CA GLU A 322 17.38 -22.90 -14.25
C GLU A 322 16.34 -22.53 -13.16
N VAL A 323 15.75 -21.33 -13.21
CA VAL A 323 14.65 -20.94 -12.29
C VAL A 323 13.46 -21.88 -12.44
N LEU A 324 13.09 -22.25 -13.67
CA LEU A 324 12.03 -23.23 -13.92
C LEU A 324 12.37 -24.59 -13.31
N SER A 325 13.63 -25.03 -13.39
CA SER A 325 14.07 -26.27 -12.75
C SER A 325 13.93 -26.23 -11.21
N PHE A 326 14.25 -25.09 -10.58
CA PHE A 326 14.01 -24.90 -9.14
C PHE A 326 12.52 -24.95 -8.81
N ALA A 327 11.68 -24.29 -9.61
CA ALA A 327 10.23 -24.30 -9.41
C ALA A 327 9.64 -25.72 -9.49
N LYS A 328 10.03 -26.51 -10.49
CA LYS A 328 9.61 -27.91 -10.67
C LYS A 328 10.06 -28.84 -9.52
N ASN A 329 11.13 -28.49 -8.81
CA ASN A 329 11.58 -29.25 -7.64
C ASN A 329 10.81 -28.90 -6.36
N LEU A 330 10.12 -27.75 -6.32
CA LEU A 330 9.39 -27.28 -5.15
C LEU A 330 7.97 -27.82 -5.07
N THR A 331 7.34 -28.14 -6.20
CA THR A 331 5.98 -28.69 -6.24
C THR A 331 5.82 -29.71 -7.36
N SER A 332 4.92 -30.67 -7.15
CA SER A 332 4.46 -31.62 -8.16
C SER A 332 3.26 -31.12 -8.96
N GLU A 333 2.71 -29.95 -8.60
CA GLU A 333 1.57 -29.35 -9.31
C GLU A 333 1.97 -28.81 -10.69
N GLU A 334 1.01 -28.77 -11.60
CA GLU A 334 1.20 -28.21 -12.94
C GLU A 334 1.29 -26.68 -12.84
N LEU A 335 2.44 -26.13 -13.24
CA LEU A 335 2.73 -24.69 -13.18
C LEU A 335 2.71 -24.08 -14.58
N ASN A 336 2.31 -22.83 -14.68
CA ASN A 336 2.41 -22.09 -15.94
C ASN A 336 3.88 -21.70 -16.21
N GLU A 337 4.55 -22.48 -17.06
CA GLU A 337 5.98 -22.30 -17.36
C GLU A 337 6.28 -20.93 -17.99
N ASP A 338 5.38 -20.41 -18.83
CA ASP A 338 5.58 -19.12 -19.51
C ASP A 338 5.61 -17.97 -18.49
N VAL A 339 4.71 -18.00 -17.50
CA VAL A 339 4.69 -17.02 -16.40
C VAL A 339 5.97 -17.09 -15.57
N LEU A 340 6.47 -18.29 -15.27
CA LEU A 340 7.72 -18.48 -14.52
C LEU A 340 8.93 -17.97 -15.29
N LYS A 341 8.98 -18.21 -16.60
CA LYS A 341 10.05 -17.70 -17.46
C LYS A 341 10.00 -16.18 -17.54
N GLU A 342 8.83 -15.57 -17.70
CA GLU A 342 8.68 -14.11 -17.68
C GLU A 342 9.10 -13.51 -16.32
N LEU A 343 8.77 -14.16 -15.21
CA LEU A 343 9.25 -13.76 -13.89
C LEU A 343 10.79 -13.78 -13.81
N ALA A 344 11.43 -14.82 -14.35
CA ALA A 344 12.88 -14.92 -14.40
C ALA A 344 13.50 -13.84 -15.31
N TYR A 345 12.95 -13.63 -16.51
CA TYR A 345 13.43 -12.62 -17.46
C TYR A 345 13.39 -11.21 -16.90
N GLN A 346 12.45 -10.93 -16.00
CA GLN A 346 12.22 -9.61 -15.43
C GLN A 346 12.73 -9.49 -13.98
N ALA A 347 13.46 -10.49 -13.47
CA ALA A 347 13.83 -10.57 -12.06
C ALA A 347 14.66 -9.37 -11.56
N THR A 348 15.50 -8.79 -12.41
CA THR A 348 16.30 -7.59 -12.13
C THR A 348 15.57 -6.28 -12.44
N GLY A 349 14.36 -6.36 -13.01
CA GLY A 349 13.54 -5.23 -13.34
C GLY A 349 13.09 -4.47 -12.10
N ASP A 350 13.13 -3.14 -12.17
CA ASP A 350 12.71 -2.24 -11.11
C ASP A 350 11.92 -1.08 -11.73
N LEU A 351 10.60 -1.09 -11.51
CA LEU A 351 9.66 -0.19 -12.19
C LEU A 351 8.98 0.73 -11.18
N SER A 352 9.11 2.04 -11.38
CA SER A 352 8.50 3.05 -10.50
C SER A 352 6.97 2.90 -10.37
N PRO A 353 6.19 2.63 -11.44
CA PRO A 353 4.75 2.41 -11.31
C PRO A 353 4.39 1.19 -10.47
N LEU A 354 5.13 0.08 -10.61
CA LEU A 354 4.88 -1.12 -9.83
C LEU A 354 5.21 -0.90 -8.34
N ASN A 355 6.34 -0.24 -8.07
CA ASN A 355 6.70 0.18 -6.72
C ASN A 355 5.64 1.10 -6.11
N ALA A 356 5.04 2.00 -6.88
CA ALA A 356 3.94 2.87 -6.44
C ALA A 356 2.69 2.06 -6.02
N VAL A 357 2.28 1.10 -6.84
CA VAL A 357 1.10 0.24 -6.57
C VAL A 357 1.34 -0.63 -5.32
N ILE A 358 2.43 -1.41 -5.31
CA ILE A 358 2.73 -2.32 -4.21
C ILE A 358 3.09 -1.55 -2.95
N GLY A 359 3.85 -0.47 -3.07
CA GLY A 359 4.26 0.36 -1.94
C GLY A 359 3.10 1.10 -1.28
N GLY A 360 2.13 1.57 -2.06
CA GLY A 360 0.87 2.12 -1.53
C GLY A 360 0.03 1.05 -0.81
N PHE A 361 -0.09 -0.14 -1.40
CA PHE A 361 -0.80 -1.26 -0.78
C PHE A 361 -0.17 -1.68 0.55
N VAL A 362 1.14 -1.90 0.57
CA VAL A 362 1.90 -2.29 1.76
C VAL A 362 1.85 -1.21 2.84
N ALA A 363 1.97 0.07 2.47
CA ALA A 363 1.81 1.16 3.43
C ALA A 363 0.42 1.11 4.10
N GLN A 364 -0.63 0.82 3.33
CA GLN A 364 -1.96 0.64 3.91
C GLN A 364 -2.01 -0.55 4.87
N GLU A 365 -1.39 -1.69 4.55
CA GLU A 365 -1.31 -2.85 5.46
C GLU A 365 -0.60 -2.50 6.77
N VAL A 366 0.48 -1.69 6.72
CA VAL A 366 1.12 -1.16 7.93
C VAL A 366 0.15 -0.33 8.78
N LEU A 367 -0.67 0.51 8.14
CA LEU A 367 -1.68 1.30 8.86
C LEU A 367 -2.76 0.40 9.48
N LYS A 368 -3.16 -0.68 8.80
CA LYS A 368 -4.10 -1.68 9.36
C LYS A 368 -3.51 -2.35 10.59
N ALA A 369 -2.24 -2.77 10.53
CA ALA A 369 -1.53 -3.34 11.67
C ALA A 369 -1.47 -2.38 12.87
N CYS A 370 -1.18 -1.10 12.64
CA CYS A 370 -1.07 -0.08 13.69
C CYS A 370 -2.41 0.35 14.28
N SER A 371 -3.47 0.41 13.47
CA SER A 371 -4.77 0.97 13.87
C SER A 371 -5.78 -0.09 14.31
N ALA A 372 -5.61 -1.33 13.85
CA ALA A 372 -6.61 -2.39 13.87
C ALA A 372 -7.92 -2.04 13.11
N LYS A 373 -7.85 -1.10 12.16
CA LYS A 373 -8.94 -0.73 11.27
C LYS A 373 -8.70 -1.28 9.86
N PHE A 374 -9.79 -1.62 9.19
CA PHE A 374 -9.91 -2.33 7.91
C PHE A 374 -9.43 -3.78 7.97
N HIS A 375 -10.07 -4.63 7.17
CA HIS A 375 -9.65 -6.02 7.05
C HIS A 375 -8.25 -6.07 6.39
N PRO A 376 -7.24 -6.65 7.07
CA PRO A 376 -5.93 -6.88 6.49
C PRO A 376 -5.98 -7.93 5.38
N MET A 377 -5.01 -7.89 4.48
CA MET A 377 -4.83 -8.97 3.51
C MET A 377 -4.36 -10.24 4.22
N VAL A 378 -4.98 -11.39 3.90
CA VAL A 378 -4.72 -12.71 4.49
C VAL A 378 -4.47 -13.69 3.34
N GLN A 379 -3.26 -14.20 3.09
CA GLN A 379 -1.96 -13.76 3.62
C GLN A 379 -0.95 -13.42 2.53
N TYR A 380 -1.15 -13.93 1.32
CA TYR A 380 -0.30 -13.65 0.17
C TYR A 380 -1.08 -12.90 -0.91
N LEU A 381 -0.57 -11.75 -1.32
CA LEU A 381 -0.94 -11.09 -2.56
C LEU A 381 0.17 -11.33 -3.58
N TYR A 382 -0.20 -11.91 -4.71
CA TYR A 382 0.61 -11.89 -5.92
C TYR A 382 -0.09 -11.01 -6.95
N PHE A 383 0.67 -10.09 -7.53
CA PHE A 383 0.19 -9.15 -8.51
C PHE A 383 1.11 -9.19 -9.73
N ASP A 384 0.53 -9.10 -10.91
CA ASP A 384 1.30 -8.89 -12.12
C ASP A 384 0.58 -7.94 -13.07
N SER A 385 1.37 -7.25 -13.90
CA SER A 385 0.87 -6.47 -15.02
C SER A 385 1.59 -6.88 -16.31
N LEU A 386 1.58 -8.18 -16.62
CA LEU A 386 2.23 -8.71 -17.83
C LEU A 386 1.70 -8.09 -19.12
N GLU A 387 0.46 -7.61 -19.11
CA GLU A 387 -0.16 -6.91 -20.23
C GLU A 387 0.51 -5.57 -20.55
N SER A 388 1.37 -5.06 -19.65
CA SER A 388 2.19 -3.86 -19.88
C SER A 388 3.46 -4.14 -20.70
N LEU A 389 3.76 -5.40 -21.03
CA LEU A 389 4.88 -5.72 -21.91
C LEU A 389 4.63 -5.15 -23.32
N PRO A 390 5.67 -4.62 -23.99
CA PRO A 390 5.56 -4.20 -25.37
C PRO A 390 5.14 -5.36 -26.26
N THR A 391 4.29 -5.10 -27.27
CA THR A 391 3.82 -6.11 -28.22
C THR A 391 4.97 -6.85 -28.90
N ASN A 392 6.06 -6.14 -29.20
CA ASN A 392 7.31 -6.73 -29.63
C ASN A 392 8.22 -6.89 -28.41
N LEU A 393 8.37 -8.12 -27.93
CA LEU A 393 9.19 -8.41 -26.76
C LEU A 393 10.67 -8.07 -27.03
N PRO A 394 11.37 -7.45 -26.07
CA PRO A 394 12.76 -7.09 -26.24
C PRO A 394 13.68 -8.33 -26.16
N SER A 395 14.80 -8.29 -26.88
CA SER A 395 15.85 -9.31 -26.81
C SER A 395 16.73 -9.15 -25.57
N GLU A 396 17.59 -10.14 -25.30
CA GLU A 396 18.63 -10.06 -24.25
C GLU A 396 19.58 -8.86 -24.48
N GLU A 397 19.93 -8.56 -25.73
CA GLU A 397 20.76 -7.39 -26.07
C GLU A 397 20.04 -6.07 -25.79
N GLU A 398 18.73 -5.98 -26.10
CA GLU A 398 17.92 -4.79 -25.83
C GLU A 398 17.72 -4.53 -24.35
N THR A 399 17.72 -5.58 -23.52
CA THR A 399 17.52 -5.51 -22.06
C THR A 399 18.81 -5.46 -21.26
N ALA A 400 19.97 -5.54 -21.91
CA ALA A 400 21.27 -5.43 -21.25
C ALA A 400 21.47 -4.04 -20.62
N PRO A 401 22.06 -3.96 -19.40
CA PRO A 401 22.27 -2.71 -18.68
C PRO A 401 23.22 -1.79 -19.45
N VAL A 402 23.01 -0.47 -19.34
CA VAL A 402 23.84 0.55 -20.01
C VAL A 402 24.57 1.47 -19.03
N GLY A 403 24.45 1.21 -17.72
CA GLY A 403 25.01 2.07 -16.68
C GLY A 403 24.20 3.35 -16.48
N SER A 404 22.90 3.33 -16.81
CA SER A 404 22.00 4.46 -16.65
C SER A 404 21.10 4.31 -15.44
N ARG A 405 20.48 5.41 -15.01
CA ARG A 405 19.42 5.34 -13.98
C ARG A 405 18.21 4.52 -14.42
N TYR A 406 18.02 4.32 -15.73
CA TYR A 406 16.89 3.60 -16.29
C TYR A 406 17.16 2.10 -16.47
N ASP A 407 18.31 1.57 -16.01
CA ASP A 407 18.68 0.17 -16.22
C ASP A 407 17.63 -0.82 -15.67
N GLY A 408 16.98 -0.50 -14.54
CA GLY A 408 15.87 -1.31 -14.00
C GLY A 408 14.63 -1.35 -14.90
N GLN A 409 14.38 -0.27 -15.66
CA GLN A 409 13.27 -0.20 -16.62
C GLN A 409 13.65 -0.83 -17.97
N ILE A 410 14.91 -0.62 -18.41
CA ILE A 410 15.48 -1.23 -19.62
C ILE A 410 15.50 -2.76 -19.50
N ALA A 411 15.78 -3.31 -18.31
CA ALA A 411 15.74 -4.75 -18.06
C ALA A 411 14.37 -5.40 -18.39
N VAL A 412 13.29 -4.63 -18.39
CA VAL A 412 11.93 -5.11 -18.71
C VAL A 412 11.52 -4.74 -20.14
N PHE A 413 11.67 -3.48 -20.52
CA PHE A 413 11.11 -2.95 -21.77
C PHE A 413 12.11 -2.81 -22.91
N GLY A 414 13.41 -2.81 -22.60
CA GLY A 414 14.49 -2.63 -23.56
C GLY A 414 14.83 -1.17 -23.89
N LYS A 415 16.03 -0.97 -24.44
CA LYS A 415 16.59 0.35 -24.81
C LYS A 415 15.71 1.09 -25.81
N SER A 416 15.21 0.40 -26.83
CA SER A 416 14.35 1.00 -27.84
C SER A 416 13.04 1.54 -27.27
N PHE A 417 12.46 0.86 -26.28
CA PHE A 417 11.24 1.33 -25.62
C PHE A 417 11.53 2.49 -24.67
N GLN A 418 12.67 2.47 -23.96
CA GLN A 418 13.13 3.61 -23.17
C GLN A 418 13.24 4.88 -24.00
N ALA A 419 13.79 4.79 -25.22
CA ALA A 419 13.89 5.92 -26.14
C ALA A 419 12.50 6.47 -26.56
N LYS A 420 11.49 5.60 -26.70
CA LYS A 420 10.10 6.01 -26.97
C LYS A 420 9.50 6.76 -25.77
N ILE A 421 9.73 6.28 -24.55
CA ILE A 421 9.29 6.96 -23.32
C ILE A 421 9.93 8.35 -23.22
N ALA A 422 11.25 8.43 -23.45
CA ALA A 422 11.99 9.68 -23.38
C ALA A 422 11.46 10.74 -24.34
N ASN A 423 11.08 10.36 -25.56
CA ASN A 423 10.57 11.29 -26.58
C ASN A 423 9.04 11.45 -26.55
N HIS A 424 8.36 10.93 -25.53
CA HIS A 424 6.92 11.10 -25.42
C HIS A 424 6.53 12.52 -25.01
N ARG A 425 5.36 12.97 -25.49
CA ARG A 425 4.80 14.29 -25.19
C ARG A 425 3.48 14.12 -24.46
N GLN A 426 3.40 14.61 -23.23
CA GLN A 426 2.26 14.36 -22.37
C GLN A 426 1.68 15.65 -21.78
N PHE A 427 0.37 15.70 -21.66
CA PHE A 427 -0.36 16.76 -20.96
C PHE A 427 -1.01 16.19 -19.69
N LEU A 428 -0.72 16.81 -18.55
CA LEU A 428 -1.28 16.49 -17.24
C LEU A 428 -2.23 17.59 -16.80
N VAL A 429 -3.48 17.19 -16.53
CA VAL A 429 -4.53 18.08 -16.03
C VAL A 429 -4.67 17.85 -14.52
N GLY A 430 -4.23 18.82 -13.74
CA GLY A 430 -4.21 18.77 -12.28
C GLY A 430 -2.88 18.31 -11.69
N ALA A 431 -2.38 19.09 -10.74
CA ALA A 431 -1.17 18.86 -9.94
C ALA A 431 -1.50 18.60 -8.46
N GLY A 432 -2.69 18.06 -8.20
CA GLY A 432 -3.12 17.59 -6.87
C GLY A 432 -2.46 16.26 -6.45
N ALA A 433 -3.16 15.44 -5.66
CA ALA A 433 -2.60 14.20 -5.10
C ALA A 433 -2.17 13.21 -6.21
N ILE A 434 -3.07 12.92 -7.14
CA ILE A 434 -2.78 12.06 -8.30
C ILE A 434 -1.71 12.70 -9.20
N GLY A 435 -1.79 14.01 -9.43
CA GLY A 435 -0.82 14.74 -10.25
C GLY A 435 0.61 14.66 -9.70
N CYS A 436 0.78 14.76 -8.38
CA CYS A 436 2.07 14.59 -7.71
C CYS A 436 2.66 13.20 -7.92
N GLU A 437 1.85 12.14 -7.71
CA GLU A 437 2.28 10.76 -7.92
C GLU A 437 2.61 10.48 -9.40
N MET A 438 1.79 11.00 -10.32
CA MET A 438 1.98 10.84 -11.75
C MET A 438 3.28 11.51 -12.22
N LEU A 439 3.55 12.75 -11.80
CA LEU A 439 4.78 13.46 -12.15
C LEU A 439 6.02 12.76 -11.58
N LYS A 440 5.96 12.21 -10.36
CA LYS A 440 7.05 11.39 -9.82
C LYS A 440 7.27 10.15 -10.68
N ASN A 441 6.22 9.42 -11.04
CA ASN A 441 6.35 8.23 -11.88
C ASN A 441 6.95 8.61 -13.25
N TRP A 442 6.48 9.67 -13.90
CA TRP A 442 7.04 10.14 -15.19
C TRP A 442 8.51 10.55 -15.08
N SER A 443 8.88 11.23 -14.00
CA SER A 443 10.26 11.60 -13.71
C SER A 443 11.17 10.37 -13.55
N MET A 444 10.72 9.37 -12.80
CA MET A 444 11.45 8.12 -12.59
C MET A 444 11.53 7.27 -13.87
N MET A 445 10.46 7.23 -14.67
CA MET A 445 10.43 6.53 -15.96
C MET A 445 11.25 7.23 -17.06
N GLY A 446 11.63 8.49 -16.85
CA GLY A 446 12.31 9.33 -17.84
C GLY A 446 11.39 9.83 -18.96
N LEU A 447 10.08 9.94 -18.72
CA LEU A 447 9.14 10.43 -19.72
C LEU A 447 9.43 11.90 -20.07
N GLY A 448 9.51 12.22 -21.35
CA GLY A 448 9.71 13.60 -21.82
C GLY A 448 11.13 14.14 -21.67
N THR A 449 12.10 13.31 -21.25
CA THR A 449 13.52 13.70 -21.09
C THR A 449 14.27 13.82 -22.41
N GLY A 450 13.80 13.13 -23.45
CA GLY A 450 14.40 13.08 -24.77
C GLY A 450 14.32 14.41 -25.52
N PRO A 451 15.07 14.56 -26.64
CA PRO A 451 15.10 15.79 -27.44
C PRO A 451 13.71 16.22 -27.94
N GLU A 452 12.85 15.27 -28.30
CA GLU A 452 11.47 15.52 -28.78
C GLU A 452 10.42 15.43 -27.67
N GLY A 453 10.85 15.07 -26.45
CA GLY A 453 10.00 14.91 -25.28
C GLY A 453 9.58 16.25 -24.66
N SER A 454 8.36 16.29 -24.12
CA SER A 454 7.85 17.46 -23.39
C SER A 454 6.71 17.07 -22.45
N ILE A 455 6.67 17.69 -21.26
CA ILE A 455 5.54 17.56 -20.34
C ILE A 455 4.85 18.92 -20.23
N GLN A 456 3.53 18.93 -20.34
CA GLN A 456 2.70 20.09 -20.00
C GLN A 456 1.90 19.77 -18.74
N VAL A 457 1.88 20.68 -17.77
CA VAL A 457 1.10 20.53 -16.53
C VAL A 457 0.26 21.77 -16.33
N THR A 458 -1.05 21.61 -16.11
CA THR A 458 -1.92 22.74 -15.74
C THR A 458 -2.63 22.49 -14.42
N ASP A 459 -2.61 23.48 -13.53
CA ASP A 459 -3.40 23.52 -12.31
C ASP A 459 -3.56 24.98 -11.86
N LEU A 460 -4.80 25.43 -11.67
CA LEU A 460 -5.14 26.79 -11.22
C LEU A 460 -4.92 26.95 -9.71
N ASP A 461 -4.94 25.87 -8.94
CA ASP A 461 -4.93 25.94 -7.49
C ASP A 461 -3.55 26.29 -6.91
N THR A 462 -3.60 26.92 -5.74
CA THR A 462 -2.42 27.12 -4.87
C THR A 462 -2.34 26.04 -3.79
N ILE A 463 -1.16 25.90 -3.18
CA ILE A 463 -0.88 24.88 -2.18
C ILE A 463 -1.42 25.31 -0.80
N GLU A 464 -2.26 24.45 -0.21
CA GLU A 464 -2.81 24.62 1.14
C GLU A 464 -2.21 23.64 2.16
N LYS A 465 -2.35 23.92 3.47
CA LYS A 465 -1.85 23.06 4.54
C LYS A 465 -2.39 21.63 4.46
N SER A 466 -3.68 21.47 4.17
CA SER A 466 -4.35 20.17 4.04
C SER A 466 -3.84 19.33 2.86
N ASN A 467 -3.15 19.96 1.91
CA ASN A 467 -2.62 19.29 0.71
C ASN A 467 -1.37 18.47 1.05
N LEU A 468 -0.55 18.96 1.98
CA LEU A 468 0.77 18.39 2.31
C LEU A 468 0.71 16.93 2.79
N ASN A 469 -0.43 16.50 3.34
CA ASN A 469 -0.65 15.13 3.78
C ASN A 469 -0.67 14.10 2.62
N ARG A 470 -0.95 14.51 1.38
CA ARG A 470 -1.06 13.59 0.22
C ARG A 470 -0.44 14.11 -1.08
N GLN A 471 0.09 15.33 -1.08
CA GLN A 471 0.74 15.97 -2.22
C GLN A 471 2.23 16.15 -1.88
N PHE A 472 2.94 15.03 -1.85
CA PHE A 472 4.28 14.93 -1.25
C PHE A 472 5.38 15.70 -2.00
N LEU A 473 5.09 16.25 -3.18
CA LEU A 473 6.00 17.15 -3.89
C LEU A 473 6.10 18.52 -3.21
N PHE A 474 5.14 18.87 -2.35
CA PHE A 474 5.08 20.16 -1.69
C PHE A 474 5.64 20.10 -0.27
N ARG A 475 6.11 21.23 0.24
CA ARG A 475 6.59 21.40 1.61
C ARG A 475 5.86 22.56 2.30
N PRO A 476 5.93 22.69 3.64
CA PRO A 476 5.36 23.85 4.34
C PRO A 476 5.86 25.21 3.82
N LYS A 477 7.08 25.28 3.27
CA LYS A 477 7.62 26.50 2.65
C LYS A 477 6.96 26.90 1.32
N ASP A 478 6.17 26.01 0.73
CA ASP A 478 5.54 26.22 -0.58
C ASP A 478 4.07 26.66 -0.48
N LEU A 479 3.56 26.87 0.74
CA LEU A 479 2.18 27.32 0.95
C LEU A 479 1.88 28.62 0.20
N GLY A 480 0.75 28.66 -0.51
CA GLY A 480 0.32 29.78 -1.34
C GLY A 480 0.97 29.85 -2.73
N ARG A 481 1.95 28.98 -3.05
CA ARG A 481 2.49 28.86 -4.42
C ARG A 481 1.57 28.02 -5.30
N PHE A 482 1.68 28.19 -6.61
CA PHE A 482 0.92 27.38 -7.57
C PHE A 482 1.39 25.92 -7.58
N LYS A 483 0.44 25.00 -7.61
CA LYS A 483 0.71 23.55 -7.58
C LYS A 483 1.53 23.10 -8.79
N ALA A 484 1.12 23.51 -10.00
CA ALA A 484 1.78 23.09 -11.24
C ALA A 484 3.25 23.49 -11.29
N GLU A 485 3.55 24.76 -10.99
CA GLU A 485 4.92 25.30 -10.96
C GLU A 485 5.79 24.59 -9.92
N THR A 486 5.28 24.46 -8.70
CA THR A 486 6.03 23.84 -7.59
C THR A 486 6.27 22.35 -7.87
N ALA A 487 5.28 21.63 -8.40
CA ALA A 487 5.39 20.22 -8.72
C ALA A 487 6.42 19.97 -9.83
N ALA A 488 6.41 20.79 -10.89
CA ALA A 488 7.39 20.74 -11.97
C ALA A 488 8.82 20.92 -11.45
N GLY A 489 9.05 21.94 -10.60
CA GLY A 489 10.36 22.16 -9.97
C GLY A 489 10.80 20.98 -9.11
N ALA A 490 9.88 20.39 -8.33
CA ALA A 490 10.18 19.24 -7.46
C ALA A 490 10.62 18.01 -8.26
N VAL A 491 9.93 17.66 -9.36
CA VAL A 491 10.29 16.48 -10.16
C VAL A 491 11.47 16.70 -11.10
N ALA A 492 11.73 17.93 -11.52
CA ALA A 492 12.99 18.29 -12.18
C ALA A 492 14.20 18.16 -11.24
N ALA A 493 14.00 18.39 -9.93
CA ALA A 493 15.03 18.11 -8.94
C ALA A 493 15.23 16.60 -8.69
N MET A 494 14.22 15.76 -8.91
CA MET A 494 14.33 14.29 -8.83
C MET A 494 15.01 13.69 -10.07
N ASN A 495 14.76 14.28 -11.24
CA ASN A 495 15.40 13.92 -12.49
C ASN A 495 15.87 15.18 -13.25
N PRO A 496 17.18 15.51 -13.18
CA PRO A 496 17.73 16.68 -13.86
C PRO A 496 17.51 16.73 -15.37
N ASP A 497 17.29 15.57 -16.02
CA ASP A 497 16.99 15.51 -17.46
C ASP A 497 15.65 16.21 -17.82
N LEU A 498 14.80 16.49 -16.82
CA LEU A 498 13.55 17.23 -17.00
C LEU A 498 13.69 18.74 -16.88
N VAL A 499 14.87 19.26 -16.54
CA VAL A 499 15.10 20.71 -16.48
C VAL A 499 14.86 21.32 -17.86
N GLY A 500 13.91 22.25 -17.95
CA GLY A 500 13.49 22.87 -19.21
C GLY A 500 12.58 22.02 -20.10
N LYS A 501 12.13 20.84 -19.64
CA LYS A 501 11.22 19.95 -20.37
C LYS A 501 9.75 20.05 -19.95
N ILE A 502 9.48 20.73 -18.82
CA ILE A 502 8.14 20.85 -18.24
C ILE A 502 7.63 22.29 -18.42
N THR A 503 6.56 22.44 -19.19
CA THR A 503 5.83 23.70 -19.31
C THR A 503 4.65 23.69 -18.35
N THR A 504 4.56 24.72 -17.50
CA THR A 504 3.47 24.83 -16.53
C THR A 504 2.47 25.91 -16.95
N ARG A 505 1.20 25.65 -16.67
CA ARG A 505 0.06 26.54 -16.93
C ARG A 505 -0.81 26.63 -15.68
N GLN A 506 -1.58 27.71 -15.60
CA GLN A 506 -2.51 28.00 -14.50
C GLN A 506 -3.96 28.08 -15.01
N GLU A 507 -4.19 27.54 -16.20
CA GLU A 507 -5.46 27.62 -16.92
C GLU A 507 -6.34 26.43 -16.50
N PRO A 508 -7.57 26.67 -16.01
CA PRO A 508 -8.51 25.58 -15.75
C PRO A 508 -8.90 24.95 -17.09
N VAL A 509 -8.75 23.64 -17.25
CA VAL A 509 -9.13 22.97 -18.49
C VAL A 509 -10.64 23.05 -18.67
N GLY A 510 -11.06 23.74 -19.72
CA GLY A 510 -12.47 23.86 -20.10
C GLY A 510 -12.65 24.65 -21.39
N PRO A 511 -13.91 24.92 -21.78
CA PRO A 511 -14.23 25.63 -23.02
C PRO A 511 -13.56 27.01 -23.13
N ASP A 512 -13.35 27.70 -22.00
CA ASP A 512 -12.77 29.04 -21.96
C ASP A 512 -11.26 29.07 -22.27
N THR A 513 -10.61 27.90 -22.33
CA THR A 513 -9.14 27.77 -22.52
C THR A 513 -8.79 26.94 -23.75
N GLU A 514 -9.70 26.83 -24.73
CA GLU A 514 -9.47 26.07 -25.98
C GLU A 514 -8.64 26.82 -27.03
N SER A 515 -8.58 28.16 -26.94
CA SER A 515 -7.97 29.04 -27.95
C SER A 515 -6.51 29.39 -27.70
#